data_AF-A0A958DDM1-F1
#
_entry.id   AF-A0A958DDM1-F1
#
_cell.length_a   1.000
_cell.length_b   1.000
_cell.length_c   1.000
_cell.angle_alpha   90.00
_cell.angle_beta   90.00
_cell.angle_gamma   90.00
#
_symmetry.space_group_name_H-M   'P 1'
#
loop_
_entity.id
_entity.type
_entity.pdbx_description
1 polymer ?
#
loop_
_entity_poly.entity_id
_entity_poly.type
_entity_poly.pdbx_seq_one_letter_code
_entity_poly.pdbx_strand_id
1 'polypeptide(L)' 'YYQRHDVEMIRSIRGLLYEQGFTIGGARQQLAGDGPKHEERPKAELIRQLRGELEEVLAILR' A
#
# COMPACT_ATOMS: atom_id res chain seq x y z
N TYR A 1 21.84 18.15 15.54
CA TYR A 1 20.40 18.33 15.81
C TYR A 1 19.67 18.10 14.49
N TYR A 2 18.63 17.28 14.45
CA TYR A 2 17.88 16.99 13.21
C TYR A 2 16.77 18.03 12.99
N GLN A 3 16.47 18.36 11.74
CA GLN A 3 15.39 19.26 11.37
C GLN A 3 14.05 18.50 11.33
N ARG A 4 12.94 19.24 11.42
CA ARG A 4 11.59 18.67 11.25
C ARG A 4 11.46 17.88 9.94
N HIS A 5 12.05 18.40 8.87
CA HIS A 5 12.02 17.76 7.56
C HIS A 5 12.72 16.39 7.55
N ASP A 6 13.83 16.24 8.28
CA ASP A 6 14.56 14.97 8.39
C ASP A 6 13.68 13.91 9.07
N VAL A 7 12.94 14.33 10.10
CA VAL A 7 12.03 13.45 10.85
C VAL A 7 10.84 13.03 10.00
N GLU A 8 10.27 13.96 9.23
CA GLU A 8 9.18 13.67 8.29
C GLU A 8 9.64 12.69 7.19
N MET A 9 10.83 12.91 6.61
CA MET A 9 11.43 12.01 5.63
C MET A 9 11.60 10.58 6.17
N ILE A 10 12.11 10.42 7.40
CA ILE A 10 12.28 9.09 8.02
C ILE A 10 10.92 8.40 8.25
N ARG A 11 9.89 9.16 8.63
CA ARG A 11 8.53 8.61 8.79
C ARG A 11 7.97 8.09 7.47
N SER A 12 8.13 8.87 6.40
CA SER A 12 7.72 8.43 5.05
C SER A 12 8.46 7.18 4.59
N ILE A 13 9.78 7.11 4.79
CA ILE A 13 10.57 5.90 4.47
C ILE A 13 10.05 4.70 5.26
N ARG A 14 9.77 4.86 6.56
CA ARG A 14 9.26 3.76 7.39
C ARG A 14 7.89 3.26 6.92
N GLY A 15 6.97 4.16 6.59
CA GLY A 15 5.66 3.79 6.05
C GLY A 15 5.79 3.00 4.75
N LEU A 16 6.65 3.45 3.83
CA LEU A 16 6.90 2.75 2.57
C LEU A 16 7.44 1.32 2.79
N LEU A 17 8.39 1.15 3.70
CA LEU A 17 9.03 -0.16 3.92
C LEU A 17 8.14 -1.13 4.72
N TYR A 18 7.56 -0.66 5.83
CA TYR A 18 6.89 -1.54 6.78
C TYR A 18 5.37 -1.61 6.62
N GLU A 19 4.73 -0.53 6.18
CA GLU A 19 3.27 -0.51 6.02
C GLU A 19 2.86 -0.88 4.59
N GLN A 20 3.61 -0.40 3.60
CA GLN A 20 3.33 -0.65 2.18
C GLN A 20 4.17 -1.78 1.58
N GLY A 21 5.22 -2.24 2.27
CA GLY A 21 6.01 -3.40 1.87
C GLY A 21 6.97 -3.16 0.69
N PHE A 22 7.36 -1.92 0.43
CA PHE A 22 8.34 -1.63 -0.62
C PHE A 22 9.73 -2.18 -0.26
N THR A 23 10.49 -2.56 -1.29
CA THR A 23 11.94 -2.69 -1.16
C THR A 23 12.59 -1.30 -1.06
N ILE A 24 13.82 -1.23 -0.58
CA ILE A 24 14.57 0.04 -0.49
C ILE A 24 14.61 0.77 -1.85
N GLY A 25 14.84 0.03 -2.93
CA GLY A 25 14.85 0.58 -4.29
C GLY A 25 13.49 1.11 -4.74
N GLY A 26 12.40 0.42 -4.39
CA GLY A 26 11.04 0.84 -4.69
C GLY A 26 10.61 2.08 -3.90
N ALA A 27 10.92 2.14 -2.60
CA ALA A 27 10.65 3.31 -1.77
C ALA A 27 11.39 4.56 -2.29
N ARG A 28 12.63 4.39 -2.75
CA ARG A 28 13.40 5.48 -3.38
C ARG A 28 12.72 6.02 -4.64
N GLN A 29 12.25 5.13 -5.52
CA GLN A 29 11.53 5.55 -6.74
C GLN A 29 10.23 6.27 -6.40
N GLN A 30 9.49 5.78 -5.40
CA GLN A 30 8.26 6.42 -4.94
C GLN A 30 8.51 7.82 -4.36
N LEU A 31 9.56 8.00 -3.55
CA LEU A 31 9.95 9.30 -3.00
C LEU A 31 10.47 10.26 -4.05
N ALA A 32 11.09 9.76 -5.12
CA ALA A 32 11.51 10.55 -6.27
C ALA A 32 10.35 10.97 -7.18
N GLY A 33 9.14 10.42 -6.97
CA GLY A 33 7.97 10.67 -7.81
C GLY A 33 7.92 9.86 -9.11
N ASP A 34 8.90 8.99 -9.33
CA ASP A 34 9.01 8.09 -10.49
C ASP A 34 8.37 6.71 -10.26
N GLY A 35 7.92 6.44 -9.03
CA GLY A 35 7.22 5.20 -8.71
C GLY A 35 5.81 5.16 -9.30
N PRO A 36 5.27 3.96 -9.61
CA PRO A 36 3.88 3.84 -9.97
C PRO A 36 3.04 4.40 -8.82
N LYS A 37 2.29 5.48 -9.08
CA LYS A 37 1.26 5.96 -8.17
C LYS A 37 0.32 4.80 -7.95
N HIS A 38 0.49 4.08 -6.83
CA HIS A 38 -0.49 3.11 -6.42
C HIS A 38 -1.75 3.92 -6.13
N GLU A 39 -2.68 3.92 -7.09
CA GLU A 39 -4.06 4.24 -6.79
C GLU A 39 -4.43 3.28 -5.67
N GLU A 40 -4.58 3.81 -4.46
CA GLU A 40 -5.23 3.09 -3.38
C GLU A 40 -6.63 2.77 -3.90
N ARG A 41 -6.79 1.57 -4.48
CA ARG A 41 -8.12 1.08 -4.82
C ARG A 41 -8.95 1.23 -3.55
N PRO A 42 -10.11 1.90 -3.61
CA PRO A 42 -10.91 2.14 -2.41
C PRO A 42 -11.08 0.81 -1.69
N LYS A 43 -10.63 0.72 -0.42
CA LYS A 43 -10.67 -0.54 0.34
C LYS A 43 -12.08 -1.17 0.33
N ALA A 44 -13.12 -0.33 0.24
CA ALA A 44 -14.50 -0.75 0.09
C ALA A 44 -14.79 -1.56 -1.19
N GLU A 45 -14.14 -1.24 -2.31
CA GLU A 45 -14.30 -1.97 -3.58
C GLU A 45 -13.63 -3.35 -3.51
N LEU A 46 -12.44 -3.43 -2.92
CA LEU A 46 -11.74 -4.69 -2.70
C LEU A 46 -12.54 -5.63 -1.78
N ILE A 47 -13.12 -5.09 -0.69
CA ILE A 47 -13.97 -5.86 0.22
C ILE A 47 -15.23 -6.37 -0.48
N ARG A 48 -15.87 -5.56 -1.32
CA ARG A 48 -17.05 -5.98 -2.10
C ARG A 48 -16.71 -7.12 -3.06
N GLN A 49 -15.56 -7.02 -3.73
CA GLN A 49 -15.10 -8.04 -4.65
C GLN A 49 -14.78 -9.35 -3.94
N LEU A 50 -14.02 -9.28 -2.83
CA LEU A 50 -13.68 -10.45 -2.01
C LEU A 50 -14.93 -11.14 -1.44
N ARG A 51 -15.96 -10.37 -1.03
CA ARG A 51 -17.23 -10.95 -0.57
C ARG A 51 -17.91 -11.75 -1.68
N GLY A 52 -17.96 -11.23 -2.91
CA GLY A 52 -18.55 -11.93 -4.05
C GLY A 52 -17.82 -13.23 -4.38
N GLU A 53 -16.49 -13.21 -4.39
CA GLU A 53 -15.67 -14.41 -4.60
C GLU A 53 -15.95 -15.49 -3.53
N LEU A 54 -16.11 -15.09 -2.26
CA LEU A 54 -16.46 -16.04 -1.19
C LEU A 54 -17.88 -16.59 -1.33
N GLU A 55 -18.83 -15.79 -1.82
CA GLU A 55 -20.20 -16.23 -2.11
C GLU A 55 -20.23 -17.26 -3.25
N GLU A 56 -19.41 -17.08 -4.29
CA GLU A 56 -19.25 -18.05 -5.38
C GLU A 56 -18.66 -19.37 -4.88
N VAL A 57 -17.61 -19.32 -4.05
CA VAL A 57 -17.03 -20.53 -3.45
C VAL A 57 -18.05 -21.24 -2.57
N LEU A 58 -18.82 -20.50 -1.76
CA LEU A 58 -19.90 -21.07 -0.94
C LEU A 58 -20.97 -21.74 -1.80
N ALA A 59 -21.30 -21.20 -2.97
CA ALA A 59 -22.28 -21.77 -3.88
C ALA A 59 -21.79 -23.09 -4.50
N ILE A 60 -20.49 -23.23 -4.78
CA ILE A 60 -19.89 -24.47 -5.30
C ILE A 60 -19.87 -25.59 -4.25
N LEU A 61 -19.71 -25.22 -2.97
CA LEU A 61 -19.61 -26.16 -1.85
C LEU A 61 -20.96 -26.63 -1.29
N ARG A 62 -22.08 -26.09 -1.80
CA ARG A 62 -23.45 -26.49 -1.45
C ARG A 62 -24.04 -27.40 -2.51
#